data_AF-A0A4U0VSE3-F1
#
_entry.id   AF-A0A4U0VSE3-F1
#
_cell.length_a   1.000
_cell.length_b   1.000
_cell.length_c   1.000
_cell.angle_alpha   90.00
_cell.angle_beta   90.00
_cell.angle_gamma   90.00
#
_symmetry.space_group_name_H-M   'P 1'
#
loop_
_entity.id
_entity.type
_entity.pdbx_description
1 polymer ?
#
loop_
_entity_poly.entity_id
_entity_poly.type
_entity_poly.pdbx_seq_one_letter_code
_entity_poly.pdbx_strand_id
1 'polypeptide(L)'
;MIRGAYEGRLYPGRTTSKLSRVEQIQQESGVGRNPESHSKAPLVRIHSECYTGETVWSARCDCGEQLEEAARLMSLPQNMATGGVIIYLRQEGRGIGLGEKLKAYNLQDLGNDTVEANLLLRHPADARSYGLATAMLLDLGLGGERGIRLLTNNPDKIRAVEGPNREVFVKERVAMIPLAWQTGGKRGVQGEDVEKYLSTKIMAMGHMLSSR
;
A
#
# COMPACT_ATOMS: atom_id res chain seq x y z
N MET A 1 13.89 12.44 3.12
CA MET A 1 12.87 11.65 2.40
C MET A 1 12.86 12.15 0.96
N ILE A 2 13.24 11.33 -0.02
CA ILE A 2 13.32 11.78 -1.42
C ILE A 2 11.95 11.55 -2.08
N ARG A 3 11.32 12.61 -2.62
CA ARG A 3 10.01 12.58 -3.29
C ARG A 3 10.23 12.89 -4.78
N GLY A 4 9.83 12.00 -5.68
CA GLY A 4 9.95 12.21 -7.13
C GLY A 4 9.54 10.99 -7.96
N ALA A 5 9.20 11.20 -9.23
CA ALA A 5 9.13 10.15 -10.24
C ALA A 5 10.55 9.95 -10.81
N TYR A 6 11.03 8.72 -10.88
CA TYR A 6 12.40 8.40 -11.31
C TYR A 6 12.39 7.58 -12.58
N GLU A 7 13.38 7.81 -13.42
CA GLU A 7 13.73 6.88 -14.50
C GLU A 7 14.80 5.90 -13.99
N GLY A 8 14.53 4.60 -14.18
CA GLY A 8 15.37 3.46 -13.77
C GLY A 8 15.49 3.22 -12.25
N ARG A 9 16.42 2.35 -11.84
CA ARG A 9 16.47 1.79 -10.47
C ARG A 9 16.91 2.82 -9.41
N LEU A 10 16.28 2.80 -8.24
CA LEU A 10 16.67 3.62 -7.09
C LEU A 10 17.95 3.09 -6.41
N TYR A 11 18.80 3.98 -5.92
CA TYR A 11 20.01 3.64 -5.15
C TYR A 11 20.27 4.68 -4.02
N PRO A 12 20.92 4.30 -2.90
CA PRO A 12 21.24 5.22 -1.82
C PRO A 12 22.13 6.39 -2.30
N GLY A 13 21.81 7.62 -1.90
CA GLY A 13 22.56 8.82 -2.27
C GLY A 13 22.18 9.47 -3.60
N ARG A 14 21.17 8.96 -4.31
CA ARG A 14 20.67 9.56 -5.56
C ARG A 14 20.10 10.97 -5.31
N THR A 15 20.52 11.94 -6.11
CA THR A 15 20.09 13.36 -6.02
C THR A 15 19.32 13.86 -7.24
N THR A 16 19.18 13.04 -8.29
CA THR A 16 18.54 13.42 -9.56
C THR A 16 17.51 12.38 -10.02
N SER A 17 16.45 12.83 -10.70
CA SER A 17 15.40 11.97 -11.28
C SER A 17 15.80 11.31 -12.59
N LYS A 18 16.81 11.85 -13.30
CA LYS A 18 17.32 11.30 -14.57
C LYS A 18 18.55 10.44 -14.32
N LEU A 19 18.65 9.32 -15.02
CA LEU A 19 19.89 8.55 -15.09
C LEU A 19 20.84 9.23 -16.08
N SER A 20 22.11 9.40 -15.70
CA SER A 20 23.15 9.74 -16.67
C SER A 20 23.41 8.55 -17.60
N ARG A 21 23.93 8.82 -18.80
CA ARG A 21 24.25 7.78 -19.79
C ARG A 21 25.27 6.75 -19.28
N VAL A 22 26.14 7.16 -18.36
CA VAL A 22 27.13 6.28 -17.71
C VAL A 22 26.46 5.33 -16.73
N GLU A 23 25.49 5.83 -15.95
CA GLU A 23 24.73 5.00 -15.00
C GLU A 23 23.79 4.02 -15.69
N GLN A 24 23.23 4.39 -16.85
CA GLN A 24 22.44 3.46 -17.69
C GLN A 24 23.29 2.24 -18.09
N ILE A 25 24.52 2.47 -18.57
CA ILE A 25 25.44 1.40 -18.98
C ILE A 25 25.86 0.53 -17.78
N GLN A 26 26.08 1.13 -16.60
CA GLN A 26 26.43 0.39 -15.39
C GLN A 26 25.27 -0.48 -14.85
N GLN A 27 24.01 -0.02 -14.97
CA GLN A 27 22.84 -0.83 -14.63
C GLN A 27 22.65 -2.01 -15.59
N GLU A 28 22.92 -1.82 -16.88
CA GLU A 28 22.92 -2.90 -17.87
C GLU A 28 24.06 -3.91 -17.65
N SER A 29 25.17 -3.49 -17.04
CA SER A 29 26.37 -4.30 -16.82
C SER A 29 26.41 -5.07 -15.48
N GLY A 30 25.40 -4.92 -14.61
CA GLY A 30 25.21 -5.78 -13.43
C GLY A 30 26.27 -5.69 -12.32
N VAL A 31 27.04 -4.60 -12.21
CA VAL A 31 28.12 -4.48 -11.21
C VAL A 31 27.62 -3.89 -9.89
N GLY A 32 27.76 -4.66 -8.80
CA GLY A 32 27.84 -4.13 -7.43
C GLY A 32 26.65 -4.42 -6.51
N ARG A 33 26.31 -5.69 -6.26
CA ARG A 33 25.56 -6.05 -5.05
C ARG A 33 26.54 -6.13 -3.88
N ASN A 34 26.56 -5.14 -3.02
CA ASN A 34 27.25 -5.24 -1.73
C ASN A 34 26.35 -6.06 -0.78
N PRO A 35 26.69 -7.32 -0.43
CA PRO A 35 25.82 -8.18 0.34
C PRO A 35 26.20 -8.10 1.81
N GLU A 36 26.10 -6.93 2.44
CA GLU A 36 26.41 -6.81 3.87
C GLU A 36 25.38 -5.97 4.63
N SER A 37 24.42 -6.67 5.22
CA SER A 37 24.24 -6.74 6.67
C SER A 37 23.01 -7.58 6.96
N HIS A 38 23.06 -8.40 8.00
CA HIS A 38 21.91 -9.09 8.60
C HIS A 38 20.92 -8.09 9.24
N SER A 39 20.61 -6.99 8.56
CA SER A 39 19.56 -6.06 8.98
C SER A 39 18.19 -6.66 8.62
N LYS A 40 17.24 -6.49 9.54
CA LYS A 40 15.85 -6.94 9.39
C LYS A 40 15.29 -6.46 8.04
N ALA A 41 14.46 -7.27 7.37
CA ALA A 41 13.92 -6.92 6.05
C ALA A 41 13.21 -5.55 6.07
N PRO A 42 13.22 -4.77 4.97
CA PRO A 42 12.59 -3.45 4.94
C PRO A 42 11.09 -3.54 5.16
N LEU A 43 10.53 -2.49 5.78
CA LEU A 43 9.08 -2.35 5.91
C LEU A 43 8.49 -1.89 4.57
N VAL A 44 7.54 -2.63 4.02
CA VAL A 44 6.92 -2.34 2.73
C VAL A 44 5.44 -2.07 2.93
N ARG A 45 4.94 -0.99 2.33
CA ARG A 45 3.52 -0.70 2.19
C ARG A 45 3.19 -0.64 0.71
N ILE A 46 2.27 -1.49 0.28
CA ILE A 46 1.62 -1.33 -1.02
C ILE A 46 0.34 -0.56 -0.78
N HIS A 47 0.24 0.62 -1.33
CA HIS A 47 -0.88 1.53 -1.19
C HIS A 47 -1.61 1.65 -2.51
N SER A 48 -2.93 1.57 -2.47
CA SER A 48 -3.76 1.82 -3.66
C SER A 48 -4.33 3.20 -3.52
N GLU A 49 -4.15 4.01 -4.55
CA GLU A 49 -4.62 5.40 -4.64
C GLU A 49 -6.04 5.55 -4.13
N CYS A 50 -6.24 6.55 -3.27
CA CYS A 50 -7.52 7.00 -2.78
C CYS A 50 -7.51 8.53 -2.68
N TYR A 51 -7.79 9.19 -3.79
CA TYR A 51 -7.87 10.64 -3.94
C TYR A 51 -8.70 11.29 -2.83
N THR A 52 -9.89 10.75 -2.56
CA THR A 52 -10.82 11.32 -1.56
C THR A 52 -10.23 11.31 -0.15
N GLY A 53 -9.61 10.20 0.26
CA GLY A 53 -9.01 10.09 1.59
C GLY A 53 -7.68 10.82 1.72
N GLU A 54 -6.88 10.87 0.67
CA GLU A 54 -5.49 11.36 0.71
C GLU A 54 -5.36 12.84 0.40
N THR A 55 -6.15 13.35 -0.54
CA THR A 55 -6.01 14.72 -1.06
C THR A 55 -7.03 15.67 -0.45
N VAL A 56 -8.28 15.23 -0.30
CA VAL A 56 -9.39 16.08 0.19
C VAL A 56 -9.91 15.65 1.57
N TRP A 57 -9.16 14.80 2.27
CA TRP A 57 -9.35 14.50 3.71
C TRP A 57 -10.75 13.95 4.04
N SER A 58 -11.27 13.09 3.16
CA SER A 58 -12.58 12.46 3.36
C SER A 58 -12.63 11.62 4.63
N ALA A 59 -13.65 11.86 5.46
CA ALA A 59 -13.94 11.06 6.64
C ALA A 59 -14.66 9.73 6.35
N ARG A 60 -14.91 9.40 5.07
CA ARG A 60 -15.57 8.15 4.68
C ARG A 60 -14.65 6.93 4.68
N CYS A 61 -13.34 7.15 4.73
CA CYS A 61 -12.35 6.08 4.73
C CYS A 61 -11.08 6.50 5.47
N ASP A 62 -10.30 5.51 5.91
CA ASP A 62 -9.03 5.71 6.62
C ASP A 62 -7.80 5.75 5.68
N CYS A 63 -8.00 5.86 4.36
CA CYS A 63 -6.92 5.71 3.38
C CYS A 63 -5.78 6.73 3.53
N GLY A 64 -6.12 8.00 3.80
CA GLY A 64 -5.12 9.04 4.03
C GLY A 64 -4.25 8.74 5.25
N GLU A 65 -4.89 8.37 6.36
CA GLU A 65 -4.21 8.01 7.61
C GLU A 65 -3.32 6.77 7.45
N GLN A 66 -3.78 5.77 6.70
CA GLN A 66 -2.96 4.59 6.41
C GLN A 66 -1.69 4.94 5.63
N LEU A 67 -1.75 5.91 4.72
CA LEU A 67 -0.57 6.35 3.96
C LEU A 67 0.41 7.11 4.86
N GLU A 68 -0.10 8.04 5.67
CA GLU A 68 0.70 8.80 6.62
C GLU A 68 1.34 7.90 7.68
N GLU A 69 0.56 6.98 8.25
CA GLU A 69 1.02 6.03 9.26
C GLU A 69 2.09 5.09 8.70
N ALA A 70 1.96 4.65 7.44
CA ALA A 70 3.01 3.86 6.79
C ALA A 70 4.34 4.64 6.74
N ALA A 71 4.30 5.90 6.32
CA ALA A 71 5.48 6.76 6.28
C ALA A 71 6.05 7.00 7.68
N ARG A 72 5.20 7.25 8.69
CA ARG A 72 5.60 7.44 10.08
C ARG A 72 6.27 6.19 10.65
N LEU A 73 5.69 5.01 10.45
CA LEU A 73 6.25 3.73 10.90
C LEU A 73 7.63 3.50 10.29
N MET A 74 7.80 3.80 8.99
CA MET A 74 9.08 3.69 8.30
C MET A 74 10.14 4.67 8.85
N SER A 75 9.73 5.84 9.34
CA SER A 75 10.65 6.83 9.92
C SER A 75 11.04 6.58 11.36
N LEU A 76 10.44 5.59 12.05
CA LEU A 76 10.78 5.29 13.44
C LEU A 76 12.22 4.76 13.58
N PRO A 77 12.92 5.06 14.68
CA PRO A 77 14.33 4.67 14.87
C PRO A 77 14.60 3.18 14.61
N GLN A 78 13.71 2.29 15.05
CA GLN A 78 13.83 0.85 14.86
C GLN A 78 13.71 0.37 13.40
N ASN A 79 13.14 1.20 12.51
CA ASN A 79 12.99 0.89 11.08
C ASN A 79 13.98 1.70 10.21
N MET A 80 14.64 2.71 10.77
CA MET A 80 15.53 3.60 10.03
C MET A 80 16.75 2.86 9.44
N ALA A 81 17.31 1.89 10.19
CA ALA A 81 18.42 1.06 9.74
C ALA A 81 18.05 0.12 8.57
N THR A 82 16.79 -0.32 8.51
CA THR A 82 16.29 -1.23 7.45
C THR A 82 15.68 -0.48 6.28
N GLY A 83 15.33 0.79 6.49
CA GLY A 83 14.54 1.59 5.56
C GLY A 83 13.11 1.08 5.39
N GLY A 84 12.42 1.68 4.41
CA GLY A 84 11.08 1.26 4.02
C GLY A 84 10.73 1.71 2.61
N VAL A 85 9.73 1.05 2.01
CA VAL A 85 9.25 1.31 0.66
C VAL A 85 7.74 1.46 0.67
N ILE A 86 7.23 2.55 0.09
CA ILE A 86 5.82 2.71 -0.25
C ILE A 86 5.69 2.54 -1.77
N ILE A 87 4.98 1.49 -2.19
CA ILE A 87 4.54 1.35 -3.58
C ILE A 87 3.16 1.97 -3.69
N TYR A 88 3.05 3.04 -4.46
CA TYR A 88 1.79 3.73 -4.70
C TYR A 88 1.21 3.30 -6.05
N LEU A 89 0.18 2.47 -6.03
CA LEU A 89 -0.49 1.97 -7.22
C LEU A 89 -1.68 2.87 -7.57
N ARG A 90 -1.66 3.42 -8.79
CA ARG A 90 -2.72 4.28 -9.34
C ARG A 90 -3.94 3.47 -9.79
N GLN A 91 -4.59 2.82 -8.83
CA GLN A 91 -5.75 1.95 -9.04
C GLN A 91 -6.91 2.36 -8.12
N GLU A 92 -7.35 3.61 -8.29
CA GLU A 92 -8.43 4.24 -7.55
C GLU A 92 -9.73 3.41 -7.56
N GLY A 93 -10.50 3.51 -6.47
CA GLY A 93 -11.82 2.88 -6.38
C GLY A 93 -11.77 1.35 -6.34
N ARG A 94 -10.61 0.74 -6.05
CA ARG A 94 -10.37 -0.71 -6.25
C ARG A 94 -10.35 -1.11 -7.74
N GLY A 95 -9.84 -0.21 -8.59
CA GLY A 95 -9.67 -0.45 -10.02
C GLY A 95 -10.83 0.01 -10.90
N ILE A 96 -11.94 0.49 -10.31
CA ILE A 96 -13.07 1.07 -11.08
C ILE A 96 -12.87 2.55 -11.42
N GLY A 97 -11.92 3.22 -10.75
CA GLY A 97 -11.65 4.65 -10.93
C GLY A 97 -12.48 5.59 -10.06
N LEU A 98 -12.11 6.87 -10.06
CA LEU A 98 -12.70 7.89 -9.17
C LEU A 98 -14.17 8.17 -9.49
N GLY A 99 -14.52 8.32 -10.77
CA GLY A 99 -15.89 8.66 -11.17
C GLY A 99 -16.91 7.61 -10.71
N GLU A 100 -16.59 6.34 -10.93
CA GLU A 100 -17.44 5.22 -10.50
C GLU A 100 -17.51 5.10 -8.97
N LYS A 101 -16.39 5.33 -8.27
CA LYS A 101 -16.37 5.42 -6.80
C LYS A 101 -17.32 6.50 -6.28
N LEU A 102 -17.36 7.68 -6.90
CA LEU A 102 -18.26 8.76 -6.49
C LEU A 102 -19.73 8.40 -6.76
N LYS A 103 -20.03 7.68 -7.85
CA LYS A 103 -21.39 7.16 -8.08
C LYS A 103 -21.78 6.15 -7.00
N ALA A 104 -20.88 5.25 -6.60
CA ALA A 104 -21.13 4.30 -5.53
C ALA A 104 -21.40 5.01 -4.19
N TYR A 105 -20.69 6.10 -3.90
CA TYR A 105 -20.96 6.96 -2.75
C TYR A 105 -22.33 7.61 -2.81
N ASN A 106 -22.76 8.13 -3.97
CA ASN A 106 -24.10 8.69 -4.11
C ASN A 106 -25.19 7.64 -3.85
N LEU A 107 -24.99 6.40 -4.29
CA LEU A 107 -25.93 5.31 -4.00
C LEU A 107 -25.96 4.95 -2.51
N GLN A 108 -24.82 4.99 -1.83
CA GLN A 108 -24.74 4.78 -0.39
C GLN A 108 -25.45 5.89 0.39
N ASP A 109 -25.31 7.15 -0.06
CA ASP A 109 -26.00 8.30 0.53
C ASP A 109 -27.53 8.21 0.38
N LEU A 110 -28.00 7.47 -0.64
CA LEU A 110 -29.41 7.14 -0.85
C LEU A 110 -29.88 5.93 -0.02
N GLY A 111 -29.02 5.38 0.83
CA GLY A 111 -29.35 4.31 1.78
C GLY A 111 -28.98 2.89 1.32
N ASN A 112 -28.38 2.72 0.15
CA ASN A 112 -27.91 1.40 -0.29
C ASN A 112 -26.67 0.99 0.51
N ASP A 113 -26.53 -0.30 0.79
CA ASP A 113 -25.27 -0.78 1.38
C ASP A 113 -24.12 -0.77 0.34
N THR A 114 -22.89 -1.03 0.80
CA THR A 114 -21.71 -1.00 -0.08
C THR A 114 -21.76 -2.09 -1.15
N VAL A 115 -22.37 -3.24 -0.87
CA VAL A 115 -22.50 -4.36 -1.81
C VAL A 115 -23.56 -4.03 -2.86
N GLU A 116 -24.73 -3.58 -2.42
CA GLU A 116 -25.84 -3.14 -3.28
C GLU A 116 -25.41 -2.03 -4.24
N ALA A 117 -24.73 -1.00 -3.74
CA ALA A 117 -24.23 0.09 -4.57
C ALA A 117 -23.29 -0.41 -5.69
N ASN A 118 -22.41 -1.39 -5.40
CA ASN A 118 -21.53 -1.97 -6.40
C ASN A 118 -22.28 -2.88 -7.38
N LEU A 119 -23.28 -3.64 -6.92
CA LEU A 119 -24.12 -4.47 -7.78
C LEU A 119 -24.95 -3.64 -8.76
N LEU A 120 -25.54 -2.53 -8.31
CA LEU A 120 -26.29 -1.58 -9.14
C LEU A 120 -25.42 -1.00 -10.26
N LEU A 121 -24.15 -0.74 -9.97
CA LEU A 121 -23.18 -0.24 -10.93
C LEU A 121 -22.46 -1.35 -11.73
N ARG A 122 -22.80 -2.63 -11.48
CA ARG A 122 -22.20 -3.82 -12.10
C ARG A 122 -20.68 -3.88 -11.93
N HIS A 123 -20.19 -3.43 -10.78
CA HIS A 123 -18.77 -3.44 -10.45
C HIS A 123 -18.35 -4.76 -9.82
N PRO A 124 -17.14 -5.25 -10.12
CA PRO A 124 -16.54 -6.32 -9.33
C PRO A 124 -16.23 -5.82 -7.91
N ALA A 125 -16.24 -6.73 -6.92
CA ALA A 125 -15.90 -6.38 -5.53
C ALA A 125 -14.46 -5.86 -5.36
N ASP A 126 -13.54 -6.32 -6.22
CA ASP A 126 -12.16 -5.85 -6.31
C ASP A 126 -11.60 -6.14 -7.72
N ALA A 127 -11.24 -5.10 -8.49
CA ALA A 127 -10.63 -5.23 -9.82
C ALA A 127 -9.11 -5.05 -9.81
N ARG A 128 -8.50 -4.93 -8.62
CA ARG A 128 -7.08 -4.60 -8.50
C ARG A 128 -6.17 -5.76 -8.90
N SER A 129 -5.00 -5.40 -9.41
CA SER A 129 -3.90 -6.33 -9.62
C SER A 129 -2.66 -5.87 -8.85
N TYR A 130 -1.97 -6.80 -8.21
CA TYR A 130 -0.76 -6.51 -7.44
C TYR A 130 0.52 -6.98 -8.14
N GLY A 131 0.41 -7.58 -9.33
CA GLY A 131 1.59 -8.03 -10.11
C GLY A 131 2.56 -6.89 -10.42
N LEU A 132 2.04 -5.67 -10.65
CA LEU A 132 2.89 -4.49 -10.84
C LEU A 132 3.69 -4.15 -9.57
N ALA A 133 3.11 -4.32 -8.38
CA ALA A 133 3.84 -4.14 -7.13
C ALA A 133 4.93 -5.20 -6.96
N THR A 134 4.64 -6.46 -7.28
CA THR A 134 5.65 -7.54 -7.29
C THR A 134 6.81 -7.21 -8.22
N ALA A 135 6.52 -6.77 -9.45
CA ALA A 135 7.54 -6.35 -10.42
C ALA A 135 8.39 -5.18 -9.91
N MET A 136 7.77 -4.16 -9.30
CA MET A 136 8.48 -3.04 -8.69
C MET A 136 9.36 -3.47 -7.51
N LEU A 137 8.93 -4.43 -6.69
CA LEU A 137 9.76 -4.96 -5.59
C LEU A 137 10.97 -5.76 -6.10
N LEU A 138 10.78 -6.55 -7.15
CA LEU A 138 11.87 -7.24 -7.83
C LEU A 138 12.87 -6.25 -8.42
N ASP A 139 12.36 -5.22 -9.10
CA ASP A 139 13.17 -4.12 -9.61
C ASP A 139 13.89 -3.40 -8.46
N LEU A 140 13.31 -3.21 -7.27
CA LEU A 140 14.02 -2.64 -6.12
C LEU A 140 15.02 -3.61 -5.46
N GLY A 141 15.15 -4.85 -5.95
CA GLY A 141 16.06 -5.85 -5.38
C GLY A 141 15.56 -6.41 -4.05
N LEU A 142 14.24 -6.42 -3.85
CA LEU A 142 13.55 -6.95 -2.69
C LEU A 142 12.89 -8.32 -2.95
N GLY A 143 13.18 -8.93 -4.10
CA GLY A 143 12.79 -10.30 -4.41
C GLY A 143 13.65 -11.36 -3.71
N GLY A 144 13.24 -12.62 -3.87
CA GLY A 144 13.93 -13.79 -3.34
C GLY A 144 14.03 -13.81 -1.81
N GLU A 145 15.08 -14.44 -1.29
CA GLU A 145 15.26 -14.72 0.14
C GLU A 145 15.49 -13.48 1.01
N ARG A 146 15.79 -12.32 0.41
CA ARG A 146 15.90 -11.05 1.15
C ARG A 146 14.58 -10.74 1.85
N GLY A 147 13.48 -10.94 1.13
CA GLY A 147 12.11 -10.76 1.60
C GLY A 147 11.79 -9.36 2.10
N ILE A 148 10.53 -9.20 2.54
CA ILE A 148 9.96 -7.95 3.01
C ILE A 148 9.15 -8.16 4.29
N ARG A 149 8.95 -7.08 5.05
CA ARG A 149 7.91 -7.02 6.07
C ARG A 149 6.74 -6.23 5.50
N LEU A 150 5.59 -6.87 5.28
CA LEU A 150 4.48 -6.26 4.56
C LEU A 150 3.47 -5.67 5.54
N LEU A 151 3.23 -4.35 5.43
CA LEU A 151 2.26 -3.60 6.22
C LEU A 151 0.86 -3.70 5.60
N THR A 152 0.11 -4.74 5.98
CA THR A 152 -1.22 -5.06 5.43
C THR A 152 -2.11 -5.80 6.43
N ASN A 153 -3.42 -5.59 6.29
CA ASN A 153 -4.44 -6.42 6.93
C ASN A 153 -5.16 -7.34 5.94
N ASN A 154 -4.97 -7.13 4.63
CA ASN A 154 -5.59 -7.95 3.61
C ASN A 154 -4.71 -9.19 3.37
N PRO A 155 -5.18 -10.42 3.64
CA PRO A 155 -4.44 -11.66 3.38
C PRO A 155 -4.27 -11.95 1.88
N ASP A 156 -5.25 -11.62 1.04
CA ASP A 156 -5.15 -11.76 -0.42
C ASP A 156 -4.02 -10.91 -0.98
N LYS A 157 -3.82 -9.73 -0.39
CA LYS A 157 -2.70 -8.85 -0.75
C LYS A 157 -1.35 -9.50 -0.46
N ILE A 158 -1.22 -10.29 0.60
CA ILE A 158 0.02 -11.01 0.90
C ILE A 158 0.31 -11.99 -0.23
N ARG A 159 -0.65 -12.88 -0.53
CA ARG A 159 -0.52 -13.88 -1.60
C ARG A 159 -0.23 -13.25 -2.96
N ALA A 160 -0.97 -12.20 -3.31
CA ALA A 160 -0.82 -11.55 -4.60
C ALA A 160 0.54 -10.86 -4.78
N VAL A 161 1.15 -10.40 -3.69
CA VAL A 161 2.46 -9.72 -3.71
C VAL A 161 3.60 -10.70 -3.75
N GLU A 162 3.47 -11.85 -3.08
CA GLU A 162 4.46 -12.92 -3.20
C GLU A 162 4.61 -13.39 -4.64
N GLY A 163 3.53 -13.31 -5.42
CA GLY A 163 3.50 -13.69 -6.82
C GLY A 163 3.36 -15.21 -7.01
N PRO A 164 3.08 -15.66 -8.23
CA PRO A 164 2.77 -17.07 -8.50
C PRO A 164 3.94 -18.01 -8.21
N ASN A 165 5.19 -17.53 -8.33
CA ASN A 165 6.39 -18.33 -8.10
C ASN A 165 7.13 -17.94 -6.82
N ARG A 166 6.48 -17.19 -5.91
CA ARG A 166 7.11 -16.63 -4.70
C ARG A 166 8.32 -15.76 -5.02
N GLU A 167 8.19 -14.93 -6.05
CA GLU A 167 9.20 -13.98 -6.48
C GLU A 167 9.60 -13.01 -5.36
N VAL A 168 8.64 -12.66 -4.49
CA VAL A 168 8.86 -11.86 -3.28
C VAL A 168 8.47 -12.69 -2.06
N PHE A 169 9.32 -12.71 -1.02
CA PHE A 169 9.02 -13.44 0.20
C PHE A 169 8.53 -12.51 1.31
N VAL A 170 7.30 -12.69 1.80
CA VAL A 170 6.79 -11.90 2.93
C VAL A 170 7.21 -12.57 4.25
N LYS A 171 8.30 -12.10 4.84
CA LYS A 171 8.86 -12.64 6.09
C LYS A 171 7.99 -12.39 7.31
N GLU A 172 7.33 -11.24 7.32
CA GLU A 172 6.52 -10.78 8.45
C GLU A 172 5.36 -9.97 7.90
N ARG A 173 4.15 -10.26 8.39
CA ARG A 173 3.02 -9.36 8.25
C ARG A 173 3.03 -8.37 9.41
N VAL A 174 3.07 -7.09 9.10
CA VAL A 174 2.86 -6.02 10.08
C VAL A 174 1.42 -5.52 9.96
N ALA A 175 0.70 -5.48 11.08
CA ALA A 175 -0.68 -5.01 11.10
C ALA A 175 -0.75 -3.49 10.88
N MET A 176 -1.72 -3.05 10.07
CA MET A 176 -2.04 -1.64 9.88
C MET A 176 -3.28 -1.32 10.72
N ILE A 177 -3.11 -1.00 11.99
CA ILE A 177 -4.24 -0.76 12.90
C ILE A 177 -4.76 0.67 12.67
N PRO A 178 -6.07 0.90 12.46
CA PRO A 178 -6.64 2.24 12.35
C PRO A 178 -6.24 3.15 13.52
N LEU A 179 -5.89 4.40 13.24
CA LEU A 179 -5.38 5.33 14.25
C LEU A 179 -6.41 5.63 15.36
N ALA A 180 -7.69 5.71 14.97
CA ALA A 180 -8.83 5.81 15.88
C ALA A 180 -8.81 4.67 16.92
N TRP A 181 -8.56 3.44 16.49
CA TRP A 181 -8.55 2.29 17.39
C TRP A 181 -7.30 2.25 18.27
N GLN A 182 -6.14 2.62 17.71
CA GLN A 182 -4.88 2.68 18.50
C GLN A 182 -4.95 3.69 19.64
N THR A 183 -5.69 4.78 19.45
CA THR A 183 -5.70 5.91 20.39
C THR A 183 -6.95 5.97 21.26
N GLY A 184 -7.85 5.01 21.13
CA GLY A 184 -9.15 5.03 21.80
C GLY A 184 -10.00 6.22 21.38
N GLY A 185 -9.92 6.58 20.10
CA GLY A 185 -10.70 7.67 19.50
C GLY A 185 -10.16 9.08 19.76
N LYS A 186 -8.98 9.23 20.37
CA LYS A 186 -8.38 10.56 20.63
C LYS A 186 -7.80 11.21 19.37
N ARG A 187 -7.40 10.40 18.39
CA ARG A 187 -6.90 10.82 17.08
C ARG A 187 -7.38 9.81 16.05
N GLY A 188 -7.44 10.21 14.78
CA GLY A 188 -7.90 9.34 13.72
C GLY A 188 -9.26 9.79 13.18
N VAL A 189 -9.59 9.37 11.97
CA VAL A 189 -10.90 9.58 11.35
C VAL A 189 -11.92 8.75 12.11
N GLN A 190 -13.01 9.39 12.50
CA GLN A 190 -14.13 8.76 13.21
C GLN A 190 -15.44 9.13 12.50
N GLY A 191 -16.42 8.25 12.60
CA GLY A 191 -17.74 8.46 12.02
C GLY A 191 -18.38 7.16 11.58
N GLU A 192 -19.69 7.21 11.33
CA GLU A 192 -20.45 6.03 10.91
C GLU A 192 -19.96 5.46 9.57
N ASP A 193 -19.60 6.33 8.62
CA ASP A 193 -19.14 5.92 7.29
C ASP A 193 -17.81 5.15 7.35
N VAL A 194 -16.83 5.64 8.11
CA VAL A 194 -15.54 4.95 8.27
C VAL A 194 -15.70 3.63 9.01
N GLU A 195 -16.58 3.55 10.01
CA GLU A 195 -16.86 2.30 10.73
C GLU A 195 -17.57 1.28 9.84
N LYS A 196 -18.55 1.70 9.04
CA LYS A 196 -19.19 0.85 8.00
C LYS A 196 -18.16 0.36 6.96
N TYR A 197 -17.25 1.23 6.57
CA TYR A 197 -16.19 0.88 5.64
C TYR A 197 -15.19 -0.14 6.23
N LEU A 198 -14.78 0.04 7.49
CA LEU A 198 -13.89 -0.89 8.19
C LEU A 198 -14.58 -2.24 8.48
N SER A 199 -15.86 -2.23 8.86
CA SER A 199 -16.64 -3.45 9.08
C SER A 199 -16.78 -4.26 7.79
N THR A 200 -17.03 -3.60 6.65
CA THR A 200 -17.08 -4.25 5.34
C THR A 200 -15.74 -4.93 5.01
N LYS A 201 -14.60 -4.28 5.28
CA LYS A 201 -13.27 -4.90 5.09
C LYS A 201 -13.08 -6.16 5.92
N ILE A 202 -13.57 -6.18 7.16
CA ILE A 202 -13.40 -7.31 8.07
C ILE A 202 -14.36 -8.45 7.70
N MET A 203 -15.66 -8.15 7.67
CA MET A 203 -16.72 -9.13 7.55
C MET A 203 -16.82 -9.70 6.13
N ALA A 204 -16.78 -8.83 5.11
CA ALA A 204 -16.99 -9.25 3.73
C ALA A 204 -15.68 -9.64 3.01
N MET A 205 -14.52 -9.16 3.48
CA MET A 205 -13.25 -9.31 2.76
C MET A 205 -12.15 -10.00 3.57
N GLY A 206 -12.48 -10.51 4.75
CA GLY A 206 -11.57 -11.32 5.57
C GLY A 206 -10.31 -10.58 6.02
N HIS A 207 -10.36 -9.25 6.14
CA HIS A 207 -9.21 -8.51 6.67
C HIS A 207 -8.91 -8.96 8.10
N MET A 208 -7.62 -9.18 8.39
CA MET A 208 -7.09 -9.64 9.68
C MET A 208 -7.00 -8.49 10.70
N LEU A 209 -8.12 -7.82 10.94
CA LEU A 209 -8.31 -6.85 12.00
C LEU A 209 -9.36 -7.42 12.96
N SER A 210 -9.01 -7.53 14.24
CA SER A 210 -9.99 -7.75 15.30
C SER A 210 -10.45 -6.38 15.81
N SER A 211 -11.75 -6.08 15.70
CA SER A 211 -12.34 -5.05 16.57
C SER A 211 -12.16 -5.53 18.01
N ARG A 212 -11.70 -4.64 18.90
CA ARG A 212 -11.81 -4.91 20.34
C ARG A 212 -13.26 -4.84 20.77
#